data_AF-A0A7V8FQ32-F1
#
_entry.id   AF-A0A7V8FQ32-F1
#
_cell.length_a   1.000
_cell.length_b   1.000
_cell.length_c   1.000
_cell.angle_alpha   90.00
_cell.angle_beta   90.00
_cell.angle_gamma   90.00
#
_symmetry.space_group_name_H-M   'P 1'
#
loop_
_entity.id
_entity.type
_entity.pdbx_description
1 polymer ?
#
loop_
_entity_poly.entity_id
_entity_poly.type
_entity_poly.pdbx_seq_one_letter_code
_entity_poly.pdbx_strand_id
1 'polypeptide(L)'
;MLEDVGRHNALDKLIGRLARTGQLRFREGGVLEGSVAAPEPAQGFVVMSSRASYELVRKCARLQIPALATISAPTSLAIRIAERARMQLWGFCRDPRARRYV
;
A
#
# COMPACT_ATOMS: atom_id res chain seq x y z
N MET A 1 -9.88 -7.97 -7.82
CA MET A 1 -9.27 -7.14 -8.88
C MET A 1 -10.26 -6.06 -9.28
N LEU A 2 -9.83 -4.79 -9.32
CA LEU A 2 -10.62 -3.67 -9.84
C LEU A 2 -9.75 -2.86 -10.82
N GLU A 3 -10.39 -2.18 -11.76
CA GLU A 3 -9.72 -1.49 -12.85
C GLU A 3 -10.27 -0.08 -13.10
N ASP A 4 -9.45 0.73 -13.75
CA ASP A 4 -9.77 2.08 -14.21
C ASP A 4 -8.74 2.53 -15.25
N VAL A 5 -9.10 3.50 -16.09
CA VAL A 5 -8.14 4.19 -16.97
C VAL A 5 -7.06 4.90 -16.15
N GLY A 6 -7.43 5.47 -14.99
CA GLY A 6 -6.52 6.11 -14.05
C GLY A 6 -6.06 5.17 -12.94
N ARG A 7 -4.75 4.94 -12.84
CA ARG A 7 -4.16 4.11 -11.76
C ARG A 7 -4.57 4.52 -10.34
N HIS A 8 -4.78 5.82 -10.10
CA HIS A 8 -5.21 6.32 -8.79
C HIS A 8 -6.64 5.90 -8.46
N ASN A 9 -7.53 5.98 -9.45
CA ASN A 9 -8.92 5.58 -9.33
C ASN A 9 -9.05 4.06 -9.16
N ALA A 10 -8.24 3.27 -9.88
CA ALA A 10 -8.20 1.81 -9.70
C ALA A 10 -7.85 1.44 -8.26
N LEU A 11 -6.86 2.11 -7.66
CA LEU A 11 -6.52 1.94 -6.25
C LEU A 11 -7.64 2.41 -5.32
N ASP A 12 -8.25 3.57 -5.57
CA ASP A 12 -9.33 4.10 -4.73
C ASP A 12 -10.57 3.22 -4.76
N LYS A 13 -10.92 2.64 -5.91
CA LYS A 13 -11.99 1.65 -6.03
C LYS A 13 -11.67 0.42 -5.17
N LEU A 14 -10.42 -0.07 -5.21
CA LEU A 14 -10.01 -1.23 -4.41
C LEU A 14 -10.15 -0.92 -2.91
N ILE A 15 -9.64 0.23 -2.49
CA ILE A 15 -9.75 0.74 -1.12
C ILE A 15 -11.23 0.83 -0.71
N GLY A 16 -12.06 1.46 -1.54
CA GLY A 16 -13.50 1.60 -1.29
C GLY A 16 -14.21 0.26 -1.15
N ARG A 17 -13.86 -0.73 -1.98
CA ARG A 17 -14.38 -2.10 -1.85
C ARG A 17 -13.96 -2.74 -0.53
N LEU A 18 -12.67 -2.67 -0.18
CA LEU A 18 -12.15 -3.22 1.08
C LEU A 18 -12.79 -2.55 2.29
N ALA A 19 -13.06 -1.25 2.24
CA ALA A 19 -13.76 -0.51 3.29
C ALA A 19 -15.19 -1.04 3.48
N ARG A 20 -15.93 -1.18 2.37
CA ARG A 20 -17.32 -1.65 2.38
C ARG A 20 -17.47 -3.11 2.82
N THR A 21 -16.45 -3.93 2.63
CA THR A 21 -16.45 -5.34 3.03
C THR A 21 -15.87 -5.57 4.44
N GLY A 22 -15.50 -4.51 5.16
CA GLY A 22 -14.87 -4.62 6.49
C GLY A 22 -13.46 -5.23 6.46
N GLN A 23 -12.80 -5.19 5.30
CA GLN A 23 -11.47 -5.77 5.10
C GLN A 23 -10.35 -4.74 5.24
N LEU A 24 -10.66 -3.44 5.31
CA LEU A 24 -9.69 -2.43 5.75
C LEU A 24 -9.62 -2.40 7.27
N ARG A 25 -8.40 -2.54 7.78
CA ARG A 25 -8.10 -2.20 9.16
C ARG A 25 -7.55 -0.78 9.19
N PHE A 26 -8.32 0.14 9.76
CA PHE A 26 -7.78 1.45 10.13
C PHE A 26 -7.08 1.29 11.48
N ARG A 27 -6.01 2.05 11.70
CA ARG A 27 -5.47 2.21 13.04
C ARG A 27 -6.54 2.93 13.89
N GLU A 28 -7.28 2.20 14.71
CA GLU A 28 -7.88 2.80 15.90
C GLU A 28 -6.73 3.16 16.84
N GLY A 29 -6.69 4.40 17.31
CA GLY A 29 -5.65 4.89 18.22
C GLY A 29 -4.63 5.81 17.54
N GLY A 30 -4.95 7.11 17.59
CA GLY A 30 -3.92 8.15 17.67
C GLY A 30 -2.96 7.88 18.83
N VAL A 31 -1.83 8.58 18.82
CA VAL A 31 -0.76 8.47 19.81
C VAL A 31 -1.24 8.97 21.18
N LEU A 32 -2.01 8.17 21.91
CA LEU A 32 -2.34 8.42 23.31
C LEU A 32 -2.20 7.10 24.09
N GLU A 33 -1.27 7.18 25.03
CA GLU A 33 -1.03 6.42 26.25
C GLU A 33 -1.66 5.03 26.43
N GLY A 34 -0.80 4.07 26.77
CA GLY A 34 -1.19 2.91 27.56
C GLY A 34 -1.63 1.70 26.76
N SER A 35 -0.65 0.87 26.39
CA SER A 35 -0.76 -0.58 26.22
C SER A 35 -2.14 -1.13 25.79
N VAL A 36 -2.39 -1.15 24.49
CA VAL A 36 -3.30 -2.10 23.87
C VAL A 36 -2.42 -3.04 23.04
N ALA A 37 -2.62 -4.35 23.16
CA ALA A 37 -1.91 -5.36 22.39
C ALA A 37 -1.71 -4.88 20.95
N ALA A 38 -0.46 -4.90 20.47
CA ALA A 38 -0.14 -4.40 19.13
C ALA A 38 -1.17 -4.99 18.15
N PRO A 39 -1.98 -4.17 17.45
CA PRO A 39 -2.98 -4.71 16.55
C PRO A 39 -2.28 -5.65 15.59
N GLU A 40 -2.82 -6.87 15.44
CA GLU A 40 -2.32 -7.88 14.51
C GLU A 40 -1.92 -7.19 13.19
N PRO A 41 -0.69 -7.43 12.70
CA PRO A 41 -0.20 -6.72 11.53
C PRO A 41 -1.22 -6.88 10.41
N ALA A 42 -1.55 -5.78 9.74
CA ALA A 42 -2.35 -5.85 8.54
C ALA A 42 -1.73 -6.92 7.62
N GLN A 43 -2.57 -7.75 7.03
CA GLN A 43 -2.11 -8.86 6.18
C GLN A 43 -2.40 -8.54 4.72
N GLY A 44 -1.58 -9.11 3.83
CA GLY A 44 -1.74 -8.98 2.39
C GLY A 44 -0.96 -7.82 1.77
N PHE A 45 -1.22 -7.60 0.48
CA PHE A 45 -0.51 -6.65 -0.35
C PHE A 45 -1.39 -6.17 -1.50
N VAL A 46 -1.04 -5.02 -2.07
CA VAL A 46 -1.67 -4.49 -3.29
C VAL A 46 -0.73 -4.69 -4.47
N VAL A 47 -1.27 -5.16 -5.59
CA VAL A 47 -0.56 -5.22 -6.88
C VAL A 47 -1.19 -4.21 -7.84
N MET A 48 -0.35 -3.43 -8.51
CA MET A 48 -0.78 -2.47 -9.53
C MET A 48 -0.02 -2.66 -10.84
N SER A 49 -0.73 -2.60 -11.96
CA SER A 49 -0.16 -2.66 -13.32
C SER A 49 0.67 -1.42 -13.72
N SER A 50 0.76 -0.41 -12.85
CA SER A 50 1.32 0.91 -13.16
C SER A 50 2.73 1.13 -12.55
N ARG A 51 3.21 2.38 -12.53
CA ARG A 51 4.35 2.82 -11.72
C ARG A 51 3.91 3.13 -10.30
N ALA A 52 4.76 2.91 -9.30
CA ALA A 52 4.52 3.41 -7.95
C ALA A 52 4.81 4.92 -7.86
N SER A 53 3.77 5.75 -8.04
CA SER A 53 3.84 7.17 -7.69
C SER A 53 3.81 7.37 -6.18
N TYR A 54 4.28 8.53 -5.72
CA TYR A 54 4.27 8.88 -4.30
C TYR A 54 2.84 8.90 -3.72
N GLU A 55 1.83 9.26 -4.55
CA GLU A 55 0.42 9.31 -4.17
C GLU A 55 -0.14 7.91 -3.89
N LEU A 56 0.18 6.93 -4.74
CA LEU A 56 -0.23 5.54 -4.54
C LEU A 56 0.37 4.98 -3.25
N VAL A 57 1.67 5.17 -3.05
CA VAL A 57 2.36 4.76 -1.81
C VAL A 57 1.74 5.44 -0.60
N ARG A 58 1.46 6.76 -0.66
CA ARG A 58 0.86 7.50 0.46
C ARG A 58 -0.53 6.97 0.81
N LYS A 59 -1.36 6.61 -0.17
CA LYS A 59 -2.68 6.00 0.06
C LYS A 59 -2.54 4.65 0.77
N CYS A 60 -1.67 3.77 0.26
CA CYS A 60 -1.41 2.47 0.89
C CYS A 60 -0.87 2.62 2.32
N ALA A 61 0.11 3.50 2.53
CA ALA A 61 0.70 3.76 3.84
C ALA A 61 -0.31 4.30 4.86
N ARG A 62 -1.20 5.22 4.47
CA ARG A 62 -2.26 5.72 5.36
C ARG A 62 -3.24 4.64 5.81
N LEU A 63 -3.43 3.62 4.99
CA LEU A 63 -4.29 2.46 5.28
C LEU A 63 -3.52 1.29 5.90
N GLN A 64 -2.24 1.50 6.25
CA GLN A 64 -1.36 0.48 6.79
C GLN A 64 -1.30 -0.79 5.94
N ILE A 65 -1.44 -0.66 4.61
CA ILE A 65 -1.23 -1.77 3.69
C ILE A 65 0.26 -2.18 3.80
N PRO A 66 0.59 -3.44 4.10
CA PRO A 66 1.97 -3.86 4.40
C PRO A 66 2.91 -3.77 3.21
N ALA A 67 2.39 -4.00 2.01
CA ALA A 67 3.19 -4.03 0.80
C ALA A 67 2.42 -3.49 -0.41
N LEU A 68 3.14 -2.71 -1.24
CA LEU A 68 2.72 -2.30 -2.57
C LEU A 68 3.69 -2.87 -3.60
N ALA A 69 3.18 -3.64 -4.55
CA ALA A 69 3.91 -4.20 -5.66
C ALA A 69 3.46 -3.58 -6.98
N THR A 70 4.41 -3.14 -7.81
CA THR A 70 4.11 -2.53 -9.10
C THR A 70 4.90 -3.15 -10.24
N ILE A 71 4.27 -3.23 -11.42
CA ILE A 71 4.89 -3.78 -12.65
C ILE A 71 6.02 -2.88 -13.18
N SER A 72 6.01 -1.59 -12.85
CA SER A 72 7.01 -0.60 -13.27
C SER A 72 7.77 0.01 -12.08
N ALA A 73 8.73 0.90 -12.35
CA ALA A 73 9.59 1.52 -11.34
C ALA A 73 8.82 2.44 -10.35
N PRO A 74 9.26 2.52 -9.08
CA PRO A 74 8.85 3.58 -8.16
C PRO A 74 9.60 4.89 -8.42
N THR A 75 9.04 6.02 -7.96
CA THR A 75 9.77 7.30 -7.89
C THR A 75 10.60 7.39 -6.61
N SER A 76 11.64 8.22 -6.57
CA SER A 76 12.47 8.39 -5.36
C SER A 76 11.67 8.89 -4.16
N LEU A 77 10.66 9.75 -4.39
CA LEU A 77 9.76 10.19 -3.32
C LEU A 77 8.85 9.06 -2.82
N ALA A 78 8.41 8.16 -3.71
CA ALA A 78 7.63 6.99 -3.33
C ALA A 78 8.42 6.05 -2.40
N ILE A 79 9.71 5.82 -2.70
CA ILE A 79 10.61 5.03 -1.84
C ILE A 79 10.73 5.68 -0.45
N ARG A 80 11.01 6.99 -0.36
CA ARG A 80 11.12 7.68 0.93
C ARG A 80 9.85 7.63 1.78
N ILE A 81 8.68 7.68 1.15
CA ILE A 81 7.40 7.55 1.87
C ILE A 81 7.22 6.12 2.39
N ALA A 82 7.56 5.11 1.58
CA ALA A 82 7.49 3.71 1.97
C ALA A 82 8.43 3.40 3.16
N GLU A 83 9.67 3.92 3.15
CA GLU A 83 10.63 3.79 4.25
C GLU A 83 10.08 4.38 5.56
N ARG A 84 9.56 5.62 5.52
CA ARG A 84 8.96 6.26 6.69
C ARG A 84 7.74 5.52 7.22
N ALA A 85 6.96 4.94 6.31
CA ALA A 85 5.78 4.14 6.65
C ALA A 85 6.12 2.71 7.08
N ARG A 86 7.40 2.28 6.96
CA ARG A 86 7.83 0.88 7.11
C ARG A 86 6.99 -0.08 6.23
N MET A 87 6.58 0.38 5.05
CA MET A 87 5.80 -0.37 4.08
C MET A 87 6.75 -0.98 3.04
N GLN A 88 6.58 -2.27 2.73
CA GLN A 88 7.36 -2.89 1.67
C GLN A 88 6.98 -2.29 0.31
N LEU A 89 7.98 -1.98 -0.50
CA LEU A 89 7.77 -1.44 -1.83
C LEU A 89 8.50 -2.29 -2.86
N TRP A 90 7.73 -2.91 -3.76
CA TRP A 90 8.24 -3.74 -4.83
C TRP A 90 7.97 -3.07 -6.18
N GLY A 91 8.98 -3.08 -7.05
CA GLY A 91 8.88 -2.58 -8.42
C GLY A 91 9.42 -3.61 -9.42
N PHE A 92 9.12 -3.39 -10.71
CA PHE A 92 9.48 -4.32 -11.77
C PHE A 92 8.99 -5.76 -11.52
N CYS A 93 7.82 -5.91 -10.90
CA CYS A 93 7.25 -7.22 -10.60
C CYS A 93 6.73 -7.84 -11.92
N ARG A 94 7.49 -8.71 -12.56
CA ARG A 94 7.13 -9.41 -13.80
C ARG A 94 7.78 -10.77 -13.76
N ASP A 95 7.07 -11.84 -14.08
CA ASP A 95 7.70 -13.17 -14.14
C ASP A 95 9.01 -13.14 -14.97
N PRO A 96 10.13 -13.71 -14.49
CA PRO A 96 10.33 -14.42 -13.21
C PRO A 96 10.98 -13.56 -12.10
N ARG A 97 10.93 -12.22 -12.22
CA ARG A 97 11.69 -11.27 -11.39
C ARG A 97 10.81 -10.24 -10.68
N ALA A 98 11.22 -9.85 -9.48
CA ALA A 98 10.69 -8.69 -8.79
C ALA A 98 11.82 -8.01 -8.00
N ARG A 99 11.79 -6.69 -7.88
CA ARG A 99 12.79 -5.94 -7.14
C ARG A 99 12.16 -5.28 -5.92
N ARG A 100 12.66 -5.61 -4.73
CA ARG A 100 12.31 -4.91 -3.50
C ARG A 100 13.16 -3.64 -3.33
N TYR A 101 12.52 -2.56 -2.89
CA TYR A 101 13.14 -1.25 -2.63
C TYR A 101 13.13 -0.89 -1.15
N VAL A 102 12.09 -1.31 -0.42
CA VAL A 102 11.89 -1.16 1.04
C VAL A 102 11.36 -2.49 1.55
#